data_AF-A0A7Y4NW36-F1
#
_entry.id   AF-A0A7Y4NW36-F1
#
_cell.length_a   1.000
_cell.length_b   1.000
_cell.length_c   1.000
_cell.angle_alpha   90.00
_cell.angle_beta   90.00
_cell.angle_gamma   90.00
#
_symmetry.space_group_name_H-M   'P 1'
#
loop_
_entity.id
_entity.type
_entity.pdbx_description
1 polymer ?
#
loop_
_entity_poly.entity_id
_entity_poly.type
_entity_poly.pdbx_seq_one_letter_code
_entity_poly.pdbx_strand_id
1 'polypeptide(L)' 'MKSMGLMLVVAGLGLVVVGLLVWAGAFSWFGRLPGDIRVESGHTRFFAPLASMLVISVLLSLGAWVLRRFF' A
#
# COMPACT_ATOMS: atom_id res chain seq x y z
N MET A 1 20.37 -13.07 -20.39
CA MET A 1 19.38 -14.14 -20.08
C MET A 1 19.34 -14.52 -18.60
N LYS A 2 20.48 -14.76 -17.92
CA LYS A 2 20.51 -15.03 -16.46
C LYS A 2 19.89 -13.91 -15.60
N SER A 3 20.15 -12.64 -15.92
CA SER A 3 19.56 -11.47 -15.23
C SER A 3 18.04 -11.40 -15.37
N MET A 4 17.52 -11.72 -16.56
CA MET A 4 16.08 -11.75 -16.84
C MET A 4 15.38 -12.85 -16.02
N GLY A 5 16.00 -14.05 -15.94
CA GLY A 5 15.49 -15.15 -15.12
C GLY A 5 15.41 -14.80 -13.63
N LEU A 6 16.47 -14.18 -13.09
CA LEU A 6 16.48 -13.70 -11.70
C LEU A 6 15.39 -12.64 -11.48
N MET A 7 15.20 -11.70 -12.41
CA MET A 7 14.18 -10.65 -12.31
C MET A 7 12.77 -11.26 -12.26
N LEU A 8 12.49 -12.28 -13.07
CA LEU A 8 11.20 -13.01 -13.05
C LEU A 8 10.98 -13.74 -11.72
N VAL A 9 12.02 -14.38 -11.17
CA VAL A 9 11.95 -15.05 -9.87
C VAL A 9 11.66 -14.05 -8.75
N VAL A 10 12.39 -12.92 -8.72
CA VAL A 10 12.18 -11.87 -7.71
C VAL A 10 10.79 -11.25 -7.83
N ALA A 11 10.31 -10.98 -9.05
CA ALA A 11 8.96 -10.46 -9.29
C ALA A 11 7.88 -11.45 -8.85
N GLY A 12 8.04 -12.74 -9.16
CA GLY A 12 7.12 -13.80 -8.74
C GLY A 12 7.06 -13.94 -7.22
N LEU A 13 8.23 -13.92 -6.55
CA LEU A 13 8.30 -13.96 -5.10
C LEU A 13 7.62 -12.73 -4.47
N GLY A 14 7.84 -11.54 -5.05
CA GLY A 14 7.19 -10.31 -4.64
C GLY A 14 5.66 -10.39 -4.76
N LEU A 15 5.14 -10.93 -5.86
CA LEU A 15 3.70 -11.14 -6.05
C LEU A 15 3.10 -12.10 -5.01
N VAL A 16 3.81 -13.18 -4.66
CA VAL A 16 3.36 -14.11 -3.61
C VAL A 16 3.26 -13.40 -2.25
N VAL A 17 4.28 -12.61 -1.89
CA VAL A 17 4.27 -11.84 -0.64
C VAL A 17 3.10 -10.85 -0.62
N VAL A 18 2.90 -10.10 -1.70
CA VAL A 18 1.76 -9.16 -1.81
C VAL A 18 0.43 -9.91 -1.71
N GLY A 19 0.28 -11.05 -2.39
CA GLY A 19 -0.90 -11.89 -2.33
C GLY A 19 -1.22 -12.39 -0.92
N LEU A 20 -0.20 -12.84 -0.17
CA LEU A 20 -0.36 -13.26 1.22
C LEU A 20 -0.76 -12.11 2.14
N LEU A 21 -0.17 -10.93 1.97
CA LEU A 21 -0.55 -9.74 2.75
C LEU A 21 -2.01 -9.35 2.49
N VAL A 22 -2.44 -9.37 1.23
CA VAL A 22 -3.84 -9.11 0.88
C VAL A 22 -4.77 -10.18 1.48
N TRP A 23 -4.41 -11.46 1.36
CA TRP A 23 -5.20 -12.57 1.90
C TRP A 23 -5.32 -12.52 3.44
N ALA A 24 -4.23 -12.17 4.14
CA ALA A 24 -4.21 -11.98 5.59
C ALA A 24 -4.94 -10.71 6.05
N GLY A 25 -5.49 -9.91 5.14
CA GLY A 25 -6.21 -8.68 5.47
C GLY A 25 -5.29 -7.52 5.89
N ALA A 26 -4.02 -7.53 5.49
CA ALA A 26 -3.06 -6.48 5.83
C ALA A 26 -3.46 -5.08 5.34
N PHE A 27 -4.37 -4.98 4.37
CA PHE A 27 -4.93 -3.72 3.86
C PHE A 27 -6.36 -3.45 4.33
N SER A 28 -6.92 -4.27 5.24
CA SER A 28 -8.31 -4.12 5.72
C SER A 28 -8.56 -2.81 6.49
N TRP A 29 -7.51 -2.20 7.04
CA TRP A 29 -7.54 -0.90 7.70
C TRP A 29 -7.55 0.28 6.72
N PHE A 30 -7.13 0.06 5.47
CA PHE A 30 -7.00 1.10 4.47
C PHE A 30 -8.38 1.63 4.07
N GLY A 31 -8.61 2.93 4.23
CA GLY A 31 -9.92 3.54 4.02
C GLY A 31 -10.89 3.43 5.19
N ARG A 32 -10.46 2.88 6.31
CA ARG A 32 -11.28 2.72 7.53
C ARG A 32 -10.76 3.54 8.70
N LEU A 33 -9.75 4.39 8.50
CA LEU A 33 -9.18 5.20 9.56
C LEU A 33 -10.15 6.35 9.93
N PRO A 34 -10.17 6.78 11.21
CA PRO A 34 -10.89 7.99 11.59
C PRO A 34 -10.32 9.17 10.81
N GLY A 35 -11.17 9.85 10.03
CA GLY A 35 -10.77 10.90 9.08
C GLY A 35 -10.88 10.49 7.60
N ASP A 36 -11.10 9.21 7.30
CA ASP A 36 -11.50 8.77 5.96
C ASP A 36 -12.99 9.09 5.75
N ILE A 37 -13.29 9.83 4.68
CA ILE A 37 -14.66 10.28 4.38
C ILE A 37 -15.36 9.19 3.57
N ARG A 38 -16.41 8.62 4.15
CA ARG A 38 -17.32 7.68 3.50
C ARG A 38 -18.73 8.25 3.54
N VAL A 39 -19.19 8.71 2.39
CA VAL A 39 -20.56 9.15 2.21
C VAL A 39 -21.26 8.12 1.34
N GLU A 40 -22.09 7.29 1.95
CA GLU A 40 -22.99 6.40 1.23
C GLU A 40 -24.39 7.04 1.24
N SER A 41 -24.83 7.46 0.06
CA SER A 41 -26.20 7.93 -0.17
C SER A 41 -26.85 7.01 -1.21
N GLY A 42 -28.16 6.81 -1.17
CA GLY A 42 -28.87 5.68 -1.81
C GLY A 42 -28.42 5.27 -3.24
N HIS A 43 -27.99 6.21 -4.09
CA HIS A 43 -27.48 5.94 -5.44
C HIS A 43 -26.00 6.33 -5.65
N THR A 44 -25.31 6.87 -4.65
CA THR A 44 -23.95 7.40 -4.78
C THR A 44 -23.09 7.04 -3.57
N ARG A 45 -21.97 6.36 -3.82
CA ARG A 45 -20.94 6.12 -2.82
C ARG A 45 -19.74 7.00 -3.12
N PHE A 46 -19.43 7.92 -2.22
CA PHE A 46 -18.24 8.74 -2.27
C PHE A 46 -17.25 8.27 -1.19
N PHE A 47 -16.06 7.88 -1.62
CA PHE A 47 -15.00 7.37 -0.76
C PHE A 47 -13.75 8.23 -0.96
N ALA A 48 -13.36 8.97 0.07
CA ALA A 48 -12.14 9.78 0.08
C ALA A 48 -11.25 9.36 1.28
N PRO A 49 -10.23 8.52 1.04
CA PRO A 49 -9.35 7.98 2.08
C PRO A 49 -8.26 8.99 2.47
N LEU A 50 -8.65 10.18 2.91
CA LEU A 50 -7.73 11.29 3.17
C LEU A 50 -6.70 10.95 4.25
N ALA A 51 -7.16 10.39 5.38
CA ALA A 51 -6.28 10.04 6.49
C ALA A 51 -5.34 8.88 6.10
N SER A 52 -5.89 7.85 5.44
CA SER A 52 -5.11 6.73 4.94
C SER A 52 -4.00 7.16 3.96
N MET A 53 -4.31 8.07 3.02
CA MET A 53 -3.32 8.60 2.07
C MET A 53 -2.23 9.43 2.77
N LEU A 54 -2.61 10.20 3.79
CA LEU A 54 -1.67 11.01 4.56
C LEU A 54 -0.69 10.10 5.34
N VAL A 55 -1.19 9.04 5.97
CA VAL A 55 -0.35 8.02 6.64
C VAL A 55 0.63 7.39 5.66
N ILE A 56 0.16 6.94 4.49
CA ILE A 56 1.04 6.37 3.46
C ILE A 56 2.12 7.37 3.04
N SER A 57 1.74 8.63 2.79
CA SER A 57 2.67 9.68 2.36
C SER A 57 3.78 9.93 3.39
N VAL A 58 3.42 10.00 4.69
CA VAL A 58 4.39 10.17 5.78
C VAL A 58 5.30 8.95 5.88
N LEU A 59 4.75 7.73 5.82
CA LEU A 59 5.56 6.49 5.88
C LEU A 59 6.56 6.42 4.72
N LEU A 60 6.12 6.70 3.48
CA LEU A 60 7.00 6.70 2.31
C LEU A 60 8.06 7.80 2.41
N SER A 61 7.70 8.98 2.89
CA SER A 61 8.62 10.11 3.05
C SER A 61 9.68 9.82 4.11
N LEU A 62 9.28 9.30 5.28
CA LEU A 62 10.19 8.87 6.34
C LEU A 62 11.09 7.72 5.87
N GLY A 63 10.54 6.72 5.18
CA GLY A 63 11.33 5.62 4.63
C GLY A 63 12.37 6.12 3.62
N ALA A 64 11.97 7.00 2.70
CA ALA A 64 12.90 7.62 1.74
C ALA A 64 13.96 8.49 2.44
N TRP A 65 13.58 9.23 3.49
CA TRP A 65 14.52 10.01 4.29
C TRP A 65 15.54 9.13 5.01
N VAL A 66 15.10 8.03 5.63
CA VAL A 66 15.98 7.03 6.26
C VAL A 66 16.94 6.42 5.24
N LEU A 67 16.44 5.97 4.10
CA LEU A 67 17.28 5.40 3.04
C LEU A 67 18.37 6.37 2.59
N ARG A 68 18.02 7.64 2.33
CA ARG A 68 19.00 8.70 1.97
C ARG A 68 19.97 9.05 3.09
N ARG A 69 19.62 8.78 4.35
CA ARG A 69 20.47 9.11 5.50
C ARG A 69 21.57 8.07 5.71
N PHE A 70 21.29 6.81 5.38
CA PHE A 70 22.16 5.66 5.63
C PHE A 70 22.90 5.14 4.38
N PHE A 71 22.39 5.40 3.18
CA PHE A 71 23.05 5.15 1.89
C PHE A 71 23.42 6.48 1.23
#